data_AF-A0A1F6EN70-F1
#
_entry.id   AF-A0A1F6EN70-F1
#
_cell.length_a   1.000
_cell.length_b   1.000
_cell.length_c   1.000
_cell.angle_alpha   90.00
_cell.angle_beta   90.00
_cell.angle_gamma   90.00
#
_symmetry.space_group_name_H-M   'P 1'
#
loop_
_entity.id
_entity.type
_entity.pdbx_description
1 polymer ?
#
loop_
_entity_poly.entity_id
_entity_poly.type
_entity_poly.pdbx_seq_one_letter_code
_entity_poly.pdbx_strand_id
1 'polypeptide(L)'
;MTKSTYVKQLKDVVFKFDPQGSNRYFLFGSSVRKKKFHDIDLGIVGNKKSRKNISELRDRFYDSRIPYKIDVVDFDAADSEFREHVLHNEPVVWIL
;
A
#
# COMPACT_ATOMS: atom_id res chain seq x y z
N MET A 1 -5.09 -19.37 9.47
CA MET A 1 -5.44 -18.10 10.15
C MET A 1 -4.52 -16.92 9.77
N THR A 2 -3.67 -17.02 8.74
CA THR A 2 -2.42 -16.25 8.66
C THR A 2 -2.34 -15.17 7.56
N LYS A 3 -3.26 -15.14 6.59
CA LYS A 3 -3.19 -14.17 5.45
C LYS A 3 -4.25 -13.07 5.53
N SER A 4 -5.47 -13.46 5.91
CA SER A 4 -6.61 -12.53 6.02
C SER A 4 -6.44 -11.51 7.16
N THR A 5 -5.85 -11.94 8.28
CA THR A 5 -5.69 -11.08 9.47
C THR A 5 -4.76 -9.89 9.24
N TYR A 6 -3.62 -10.09 8.56
CA TYR A 6 -2.67 -9.00 8.30
C TYR A 6 -3.17 -8.05 7.22
N VAL A 7 -3.86 -8.55 6.19
CA VAL A 7 -4.52 -7.69 5.20
C VAL A 7 -5.60 -6.84 5.88
N LYS A 8 -6.33 -7.40 6.85
CA LYS A 8 -7.30 -6.63 7.65
C LYS A 8 -6.61 -5.55 8.47
N GLN A 9 -5.54 -5.88 9.20
CA GLN A 9 -4.77 -4.90 9.97
C GLN A 9 -4.20 -3.78 9.08
N LEU A 10 -3.70 -4.12 7.89
CA LEU A 10 -3.21 -3.15 6.92
C LEU A 10 -4.34 -2.21 6.47
N LYS A 11 -5.50 -2.78 6.10
CA LYS A 11 -6.70 -1.99 5.78
C LYS A 11 -7.14 -1.08 6.93
N ASP A 12 -7.08 -1.57 8.17
CA ASP A 12 -7.45 -0.79 9.36
C ASP A 12 -6.50 0.40 9.56
N VAL A 13 -5.19 0.22 9.33
CA VAL A 13 -4.20 1.31 9.40
C VAL A 13 -4.47 2.35 8.29
N VAL A 14 -4.67 1.90 7.06
CA VAL A 14 -4.96 2.79 5.92
C VAL A 14 -6.27 3.54 6.14
N PHE A 15 -7.33 2.88 6.61
CA PHE A 15 -8.61 3.53 6.91
C PHE A 15 -8.49 4.59 8.01
N LYS A 16 -7.69 4.36 9.05
CA LYS A 16 -7.44 5.37 10.09
C LYS A 16 -6.67 6.59 9.57
N PHE A 17 -5.78 6.38 8.60
CA PHE A 17 -5.01 7.45 7.95
C PHE A 17 -5.84 8.22 6.90
N ASP A 18 -6.70 7.51 6.16
CA ASP A 18 -7.53 8.06 5.09
C ASP A 18 -9.00 7.63 5.21
N PRO A 19 -9.71 8.12 6.25
CA PRO A 19 -11.08 7.70 6.51
C PRO A 19 -12.08 8.18 5.44
N GLN A 20 -11.74 9.22 4.68
CA GLN A 20 -12.56 9.76 3.61
C GLN A 20 -12.30 9.09 2.25
N GLY A 21 -11.33 8.17 2.17
CA GLY A 21 -10.97 7.51 0.90
C GLY A 21 -10.51 8.49 -0.17
N SER A 22 -9.73 9.49 0.22
CA SER A 22 -9.25 10.53 -0.71
C SER A 22 -8.18 10.03 -1.68
N ASN A 23 -7.53 8.89 -1.37
CA ASN A 23 -6.64 8.15 -2.25
C ASN A 23 -7.15 6.73 -2.49
N ARG A 24 -6.63 6.08 -3.53
CA ARG A 24 -6.77 4.63 -3.75
C ARG A 24 -5.50 3.90 -3.35
N TYR A 25 -5.66 2.71 -2.79
CA TYR A 25 -4.57 1.92 -2.23
C TYR A 25 -4.58 0.50 -2.81
N PHE A 26 -3.39 -0.01 -3.14
CA PHE A 26 -3.24 -1.37 -3.66
C PHE A 26 -1.93 -2.00 -3.21
N LEU A 27 -1.95 -3.32 -3.08
CA LEU A 27 -0.75 -4.12 -2.87
C LEU A 27 -0.19 -4.55 -4.23
N PHE A 28 1.12 -4.52 -4.36
CA PHE A 28 1.82 -5.00 -5.56
C PHE A 28 3.11 -5.73 -5.19
N GLY A 29 3.91 -6.04 -6.21
CA GLY A 29 5.26 -6.55 -6.01
C GLY A 29 5.31 -8.03 -5.59
N SER A 30 6.40 -8.39 -4.93
CA SER A 30 6.75 -9.80 -4.74
C SER A 30 5.77 -10.55 -3.83
N SER A 31 5.16 -9.85 -2.87
CA SER A 31 4.18 -10.41 -1.94
C SER A 31 2.91 -10.88 -2.65
N VAL A 32 2.49 -10.12 -3.66
CA VAL A 32 1.35 -10.46 -4.52
C VAL A 32 1.74 -11.55 -5.51
N ARG A 33 2.84 -11.39 -6.25
CA ARG A 33 3.31 -12.37 -7.25
C ARG A 33 3.52 -13.77 -6.66
N LYS A 34 4.29 -13.87 -5.58
CA LYS A 34 4.70 -15.15 -4.98
C LYS A 34 3.70 -15.66 -3.95
N LYS A 35 2.66 -14.89 -3.64
CA LYS A 35 1.67 -15.18 -2.60
C LYS A 35 2.29 -15.44 -1.22
N LYS A 36 3.50 -14.94 -0.96
CA LYS A 36 4.24 -15.07 0.31
C LYS A 36 4.46 -13.69 0.91
N PHE A 37 4.08 -13.53 2.18
CA PHE A 37 4.25 -12.27 2.90
C PHE A 37 5.67 -12.20 3.49
N HIS A 38 6.46 -11.24 3.01
CA HIS A 38 7.80 -10.93 3.50
C HIS A 38 7.95 -9.41 3.57
N ASP A 39 7.99 -8.77 2.39
CA ASP A 39 7.95 -7.33 2.20
C ASP A 39 6.69 -6.99 1.40
N ILE A 40 5.83 -6.14 1.96
CA ILE A 40 4.57 -5.73 1.36
C ILE A 40 4.78 -4.37 0.69
N ASP A 41 4.59 -4.31 -0.63
CA ASP A 41 4.62 -3.05 -1.37
C ASP A 41 3.20 -2.47 -1.44
N LEU A 42 2.99 -1.29 -0.87
CA LEU A 42 1.73 -0.55 -0.84
C LEU A 42 1.82 0.68 -1.76
N GLY A 43 1.06 0.65 -2.85
CA GLY A 43 0.93 1.77 -3.78
C GLY A 43 -0.23 2.70 -3.42
N ILE A 44 -0.02 4.00 -3.61
CA ILE A 44 -1.00 5.07 -3.36
C ILE A 44 -1.21 5.88 -4.63
N VAL A 45 -2.46 6.06 -5.07
CA VAL A 45 -2.82 6.93 -6.20
C VAL A 45 -3.78 8.02 -5.73
N GLY A 46 -3.55 9.27 -6.12
CA GLY A 46 -4.35 10.45 -5.75
C GLY A 46 -3.70 11.38 -4.73
N ASN A 47 -2.51 11.03 -4.22
CA ASN A 47 -1.84 11.81 -3.18
C ASN A 47 -1.41 13.21 -3.63
N LYS A 48 -1.17 13.43 -4.92
CA LYS A 48 -0.90 14.76 -5.47
C LYS A 48 -2.05 15.73 -5.20
N LYS A 49 -3.30 15.23 -5.19
CA LYS A 49 -4.51 16.00 -4.90
C LYS A 49 -4.83 16.02 -3.41
N SER A 50 -4.78 14.87 -2.73
CA SER A 50 -5.16 14.79 -1.30
C SER A 50 -4.11 15.41 -0.37
N ARG A 51 -2.86 15.53 -0.81
CA ARG A 51 -1.74 16.15 -0.07
C ARG A 51 -1.53 15.53 1.30
N LYS A 52 -1.85 14.24 1.48
CA LYS A 52 -1.66 13.57 2.76
C LYS A 52 -0.18 13.37 3.06
N ASN A 53 0.14 13.34 4.36
CA ASN A 53 1.50 13.11 4.83
C ASN A 53 1.84 11.62 4.74
N ILE A 54 2.48 11.19 3.65
CA ILE A 54 2.87 9.78 3.48
C ILE A 54 3.87 9.33 4.55
N SER A 55 4.71 10.22 5.09
CA SER A 55 5.60 9.86 6.19
C SER A 55 4.83 9.44 7.43
N GLU A 56 3.72 10.11 7.74
CA GLU A 56 2.82 9.70 8.83
C GLU A 56 2.25 8.29 8.60
N LEU A 57 1.90 7.94 7.36
CA LEU A 57 1.44 6.58 7.05
C LEU A 57 2.55 5.54 7.24
N ARG A 58 3.79 5.87 6.86
CA ARG A 58 4.96 5.01 7.11
C ARG A 58 5.19 4.80 8.60
N ASP A 59 5.13 5.86 9.40
CA ASP A 59 5.27 5.81 10.86
C ASP A 59 4.17 4.93 11.50
N ARG A 60 2.92 5.08 11.05
CA ARG A 60 1.81 4.23 11.52
C ARG A 60 2.01 2.75 11.21
N PHE A 61 2.63 2.41 10.09
CA PHE A 61 2.98 1.02 9.78
C PHE A 61 4.15 0.52 10.61
N TYR A 62 5.16 1.37 10.83
CA TYR A 62 6.29 1.06 11.70
C TYR A 62 5.84 0.74 13.14
N ASP A 63 4.88 1.50 13.67
CA ASP A 63 4.30 1.30 15.00
C ASP A 63 3.23 0.18 15.05
N SER A 64 2.90 -0.42 13.90
CA SER A 64 1.88 -1.46 13.83
C SER A 64 2.38 -2.82 14.32
N ARG A 65 1.46 -3.72 14.68
CA ARG A 65 1.78 -5.11 15.07
C ARG A 65 1.94 -6.05 13.88
N ILE A 66 2.05 -5.52 12.67
CA ILE A 66 2.20 -6.32 11.45
C ILE A 66 3.65 -6.81 11.39
N PRO A 67 3.92 -8.13 11.37
CA PRO A 67 5.28 -8.67 11.46
C PRO A 67 6.02 -8.66 10.11
N TYR A 68 5.71 -7.69 9.23
CA TYR A 68 6.24 -7.55 7.88
C TYR A 68 6.57 -6.10 7.61
N LYS A 69 7.65 -5.86 6.86
CA LYS A 69 7.95 -4.51 6.39
C LYS A 69 6.91 -4.10 5.35
N ILE A 70 6.43 -2.87 5.46
CA ILE A 70 5.52 -2.26 4.49
C ILE A 70 6.27 -1.11 3.82
N ASP A 71 6.54 -1.25 2.53
CA ASP A 71 7.09 -0.17 1.72
C ASP A 71 5.94 0.63 1.08
N VAL A 72 5.93 1.93 1.32
CA VAL A 72 4.85 2.81 0.88
C VAL A 72 5.33 3.66 -0.28
N VAL A 73 4.67 3.54 -1.42
CA VAL A 73 5.06 4.18 -2.68
C VAL A 73 3.96 5.13 -3.14
N ASP A 74 4.32 6.40 -3.35
CA ASP A 74 3.44 7.40 -3.97
C ASP A 74 3.50 7.26 -5.49
N PHE A 75 2.46 6.69 -6.10
CA PHE A 75 2.40 6.48 -7.54
C PHE A 75 2.08 7.76 -8.33
N ASP A 76 1.67 8.84 -7.66
CA ASP A 76 1.53 10.15 -8.31
C ASP A 76 2.89 10.85 -8.48
N ALA A 77 3.88 10.48 -7.66
CA ALA A 77 5.25 11.00 -7.68
C ALA A 77 6.27 10.03 -8.29
N ALA A 78 5.89 8.77 -8.48
CA ALA A 78 6.74 7.76 -9.10
C ALA A 78 6.95 8.03 -10.60
N ASP A 79 8.04 7.48 -11.14
CA ASP A 79 8.35 7.53 -12.56
C ASP A 79 7.22 6.87 -13.40
N SER A 80 6.93 7.46 -14.57
CA SER A 80 5.83 7.02 -15.41
C SER A 80 6.01 5.61 -15.95
N GLU A 81 7.23 5.21 -16.30
CA GLU A 81 7.52 3.86 -16.81
C GLU A 81 7.28 2.82 -15.71
N PHE A 82 7.77 3.11 -14.49
CA PHE A 82 7.51 2.25 -13.33
C PHE A 82 6.02 2.12 -13.03
N ARG A 83 5.29 3.24 -13.01
CA ARG A 83 3.85 3.25 -12.75
C ARG A 83 3.09 2.43 -13.78
N GLU A 84 3.39 2.61 -15.07
CA GLU A 84 2.73 1.88 -16.15
C GLU A 84 3.04 0.38 -16.08
N HIS A 85 4.30 0.04 -15.83
CA HIS A 85 4.70 -1.35 -15.67
C HIS A 85 3.94 -2.03 -14.53
N VAL A 86 3.86 -1.41 -13.35
CA VAL A 86 3.15 -2.01 -12.21
C VAL A 86 1.63 -2.08 -12.43
N LEU A 87 1.02 -1.03 -12.98
CA LEU A 87 -0.45 -1.00 -13.13
C LEU A 87 -0.97 -1.87 -14.28
N HIS A 88 -0.15 -2.14 -15.30
CA HIS A 88 -0.59 -2.87 -16.50
C HIS A 88 0.04 -4.26 -16.64
N ASN A 89 1.25 -4.48 -16.12
CA ASN A 89 2.00 -5.71 -16.37
C ASN A 89 2.22 -6.58 -15.12
N GLU A 90 1.85 -6.09 -13.94
CA GLU A 90 2.02 -6.79 -12.67
C GLU A 90 0.67 -7.09 -12.00
N PRO A 91 0.55 -8.19 -11.22
CA PRO A 91 -0.64 -8.44 -10.45
C PRO A 91 -0.72 -7.43 -9.29
N VAL A 92 -1.87 -6.75 -9.20
CA VAL A 92 -2.19 -5.81 -8.13
C VAL A 92 -3.44 -6.24 -7.38
N VAL A 93 -3.50 -5.92 -6.09
CA VAL A 93 -4.68 -6.16 -5.24
C VAL A 93 -5.13 -4.84 -4.63
N TRP A 94 -6.24 -4.30 -5.14
CA TRP A 94 -6.87 -3.11 -4.57
C TRP A 94 -7.46 -3.42 -3.20
N ILE A 95 -7.19 -2.56 -2.21
CA ILE A 95 -7.59 -2.78 -0.83
C ILE A 95 -8.56 -1.73 -0.31
N LEU A 96 -8.47 -0.50 -0.80
CA LEU A 96 -9.31 0.67 -0.49
C LEU A 96 -9.32 1.65 -1.67
#